data_AF-A0A2Z4M8Z8-F1
#
_entry.id   AF-A0A2Z4M8Z8-F1
#
_cell.length_a   1.000
_cell.length_b   1.000
_cell.length_c   1.000
_cell.angle_alpha   90.00
_cell.angle_beta   90.00
_cell.angle_gamma   90.00
#
_symmetry.space_group_name_H-M   'P 1'
#
loop_
_entity.id
_entity.type
_entity.pdbx_description
1 polymer ?
#
loop_
_entity_poly.entity_id
_entity_poly.type
_entity_poly.pdbx_seq_one_letter_code
_entity_poly.pdbx_strand_id
1 'polypeptide(L)'
;MQNLCNVISKKEITFLKDVDNYINVKPISRFRYFNIWALENSRIREFLYSLDELSIYTVIPFITVSSKLDDPILILSRQILVTMNSDPLIIHDYITKQYEIAVQDFNINMIIYYIQYKWFIWANPFINLYYKYIYYNNLYKF
;
A
#
# COMPACT_ATOMS: atom_id res chain seq x y z
N MET A 1 0.39 -22.55 -7.77
CA MET A 1 -0.10 -21.17 -7.51
C MET A 1 1.09 -20.34 -7.06
N GLN A 2 1.50 -19.35 -7.84
CA GLN A 2 2.43 -18.33 -7.33
C GLN A 2 1.76 -17.61 -6.16
N ASN A 3 2.49 -17.44 -5.06
CA ASN A 3 2.02 -16.63 -3.95
C ASN A 3 1.73 -15.22 -4.48
N LEU A 4 0.46 -14.79 -4.41
CA LEU A 4 0.02 -13.48 -4.92
C LEU A 4 0.86 -12.36 -4.30
N CYS A 5 1.29 -12.50 -3.05
CA CYS A 5 2.16 -11.53 -2.39
C CYS A 5 3.51 -11.32 -3.10
N ASN A 6 3.98 -12.29 -3.89
CA ASN A 6 5.27 -12.20 -4.59
C ASN A 6 5.18 -11.49 -5.94
N VAL A 7 3.98 -11.11 -6.40
CA VAL A 7 3.79 -10.43 -7.69
C VAL A 7 3.21 -9.02 -7.55
N ILE A 8 2.49 -8.73 -6.47
CA ILE A 8 1.87 -7.42 -6.22
C ILE A 8 2.93 -6.31 -6.20
N SER A 9 2.74 -5.31 -7.07
CA SER A 9 3.56 -4.10 -7.18
C SER A 9 5.07 -4.37 -7.28
N LYS A 10 5.46 -5.42 -8.03
CA LYS A 10 6.87 -5.83 -8.18
C LYS A 10 7.52 -5.42 -9.49
N LYS A 11 6.73 -5.23 -10.55
CA LYS A 11 7.18 -4.74 -11.87
C LYS A 11 6.43 -3.51 -12.32
N GLU A 12 5.15 -3.45 -11.99
CA GLU A 12 4.26 -2.31 -12.21
C GLU A 12 3.31 -2.21 -11.02
N ILE A 13 2.72 -1.04 -10.81
CA ILE A 13 1.74 -0.83 -9.75
C ILE A 13 0.51 -1.69 -9.98
N THR A 14 0.16 -2.49 -8.97
CA THR A 14 -1.10 -3.22 -8.98
C THR A 14 -2.20 -2.35 -8.40
N PHE A 15 -3.26 -2.09 -9.15
CA PHE A 15 -4.44 -1.39 -8.63
C PHE A 15 -5.45 -2.37 -8.06
N LEU A 16 -6.22 -1.89 -7.08
CA LEU A 16 -7.31 -2.68 -6.53
C LEU A 16 -8.34 -3.07 -7.61
N LYS A 17 -8.68 -2.14 -8.49
CA LYS A 17 -9.63 -2.38 -9.60
C LYS A 17 -9.19 -3.46 -10.59
N ASP A 18 -7.91 -3.84 -10.58
CA ASP A 18 -7.38 -4.89 -11.46
C ASP A 18 -7.44 -6.28 -10.79
N VAL A 19 -7.81 -6.35 -9.52
CA VAL A 19 -8.08 -7.61 -8.82
C VAL A 19 -9.53 -8.02 -9.06
N ASP A 20 -9.69 -9.25 -9.54
CA ASP A 20 -10.97 -9.80 -9.98
C ASP A 20 -12.06 -9.72 -8.89
N ASN A 21 -13.28 -9.35 -9.28
CA ASN A 21 -14.42 -9.08 -8.38
C ASN A 21 -14.85 -10.32 -7.57
N TYR A 22 -14.38 -11.50 -7.94
CA TYR A 22 -14.65 -12.76 -7.22
C TYR A 22 -13.88 -12.89 -5.90
N ILE A 23 -12.87 -12.06 -5.65
CA ILE A 23 -12.25 -11.99 -4.33
C ILE A 23 -13.18 -11.15 -3.44
N ASN A 24 -14.00 -11.83 -2.64
CA ASN A 24 -14.89 -11.19 -1.68
C ASN A 24 -14.06 -10.65 -0.52
N VAL A 25 -13.77 -9.35 -0.55
CA VAL A 25 -12.83 -8.74 0.39
C VAL A 25 -13.58 -7.81 1.31
N LYS A 26 -13.49 -8.13 2.60
CA LYS A 26 -13.90 -7.22 3.66
C LYS A 26 -12.64 -6.61 4.30
N PRO A 27 -12.54 -5.28 4.41
CA PRO A 27 -11.51 -4.66 5.22
C PRO A 27 -11.66 -5.16 6.66
N ILE A 28 -10.61 -5.79 7.21
CA ILE A 28 -10.65 -6.29 8.61
C ILE A 28 -10.40 -5.17 9.59
N SER A 29 -9.58 -4.21 9.19
CA SER A 29 -8.94 -3.30 10.11
C SER A 29 -9.47 -1.88 9.98
N ARG A 30 -9.32 -1.12 11.06
CA ARG A 30 -9.36 0.34 11.01
C ARG A 30 -8.25 0.82 10.07
N PHE A 31 -8.48 1.98 9.46
CA PHE A 31 -7.48 2.66 8.67
C PHE A 31 -6.28 3.03 9.53
N ARG A 32 -5.09 2.78 9.00
CA ARG A 32 -3.83 3.25 9.57
C ARG A 32 -3.23 4.31 8.65
N TYR A 33 -2.46 5.21 9.25
CA TYR A 33 -1.83 6.32 8.57
C TYR A 33 -0.31 6.18 8.70
N PHE A 34 0.39 6.29 7.58
CA PHE A 34 1.85 6.34 7.55
C PHE A 34 2.27 7.66 6.91
N ASN A 35 3.12 8.43 7.59
CA ASN A 35 3.57 9.73 7.11
C ASN A 35 4.94 9.59 6.43
N ILE A 36 5.02 10.04 5.18
CA ILE A 36 6.26 10.09 4.40
C ILE A 36 6.61 11.54 4.14
N TRP A 37 7.65 11.98 4.82
CA TRP A 37 8.24 13.29 4.60
C TRP A 37 9.17 13.18 3.38
N ALA A 38 9.10 14.17 2.49
CA ALA A 38 9.97 14.31 1.31
C ALA A 38 9.96 13.13 0.30
N LEU A 39 8.95 12.25 0.33
CA LEU A 39 8.84 11.08 -0.59
C LEU A 39 10.11 10.22 -0.67
N GLU A 40 10.89 10.13 0.39
CA GLU A 40 12.13 9.36 0.31
C GLU A 40 11.85 7.86 0.11
N ASN A 41 12.52 7.26 -0.88
CA ASN A 41 12.42 5.82 -1.16
C ASN A 41 12.77 4.94 0.07
N SER A 42 13.69 5.40 0.93
CA SER A 42 14.00 4.76 2.22
C SER A 42 12.76 4.60 3.11
N ARG A 43 11.90 5.62 3.19
CA ARG A 43 10.67 5.61 3.98
C ARG A 43 9.61 4.68 3.41
N ILE A 44 9.53 4.57 2.08
CA ILE A 44 8.66 3.60 1.42
C ILE A 44 9.13 2.19 1.77
N ARG A 45 10.44 1.93 1.74
CA ARG A 45 11.00 0.64 2.15
C ARG A 45 10.71 0.33 3.63
N GLU A 46 10.89 1.30 4.53
CA GLU A 46 10.53 1.16 5.95
C GLU A 46 9.04 0.81 6.13
N PHE A 47 8.16 1.51 5.38
CA PHE A 47 6.74 1.21 5.36
C PHE A 47 6.46 -0.23 4.93
N LEU A 48 7.04 -0.69 3.81
CA LEU A 48 6.82 -2.05 3.31
C LEU A 48 7.33 -3.12 4.30
N TYR A 49 8.49 -2.91 4.91
CA TYR A 49 9.04 -3.84 5.90
C TYR A 49 8.26 -3.88 7.23
N SER A 50 7.37 -2.91 7.47
CA SER A 50 6.45 -2.94 8.61
C SER A 50 5.19 -3.77 8.37
N LEU A 51 4.97 -4.22 7.12
CA LEU A 51 3.81 -5.00 6.72
C LEU A 51 4.01 -6.49 7.05
N ASP A 52 2.91 -7.19 7.32
CA ASP A 52 2.92 -8.64 7.51
C ASP A 52 3.20 -9.36 6.18
N GLU A 53 4.12 -10.32 6.22
CA GLU A 53 4.70 -11.00 5.04
C GLU A 53 3.64 -11.69 4.18
N LEU A 54 2.58 -12.21 4.80
CA LEU A 54 1.52 -12.97 4.14
C LEU A 54 0.25 -12.15 3.89
N SER A 55 0.33 -10.83 4.05
CA SER A 55 -0.82 -9.94 3.94
C SER A 55 -0.69 -9.00 2.73
N ILE A 56 -1.83 -8.74 2.09
CA ILE A 56 -1.98 -7.72 1.07
C ILE A 56 -2.67 -6.52 1.70
N TYR A 57 -2.20 -5.33 1.33
CA TYR A 57 -2.64 -4.06 1.86
C TYR A 57 -3.10 -3.17 0.72
N THR A 58 -4.19 -2.43 0.95
CA THR A 58 -4.51 -1.30 0.09
C THR A 58 -3.87 -0.05 0.65
N VAL A 59 -3.22 0.71 -0.22
CA VAL A 59 -2.70 2.04 0.06
C VAL A 59 -3.45 3.06 -0.77
N ILE A 60 -3.83 4.15 -0.11
CA ILE A 60 -4.38 5.34 -0.74
C ILE A 60 -3.39 6.48 -0.45
N PRO A 61 -2.57 6.91 -1.42
CA PRO A 61 -1.69 8.05 -1.25
C PRO A 61 -2.51 9.34 -1.35
N PHE A 62 -2.26 10.23 -0.41
CA PHE A 62 -2.87 11.56 -0.39
C PHE A 62 -1.90 12.58 0.19
N ILE A 63 -2.13 13.85 -0.14
CA ILE A 63 -1.46 15.00 0.49
C ILE A 63 -2.41 15.76 1.40
N THR A 64 -1.85 16.34 2.45
CA THR A 64 -2.55 17.21 3.40
C THR A 64 -1.67 18.39 3.83
N VAL A 65 -2.29 19.49 4.23
CA VAL A 65 -1.64 20.75 4.64
C VAL A 65 -1.10 20.66 6.06
N SER A 66 -1.89 20.12 6.99
CA SER A 66 -1.41 19.75 8.31
C SER A 66 -1.73 18.29 8.51
N SER A 67 -0.79 17.52 9.04
CA SER A 67 -0.85 16.06 9.19
C SER A 67 -2.03 15.51 10.03
N LYS A 68 -2.99 16.38 10.37
CA LYS A 68 -4.26 16.12 11.03
C LYS A 68 -5.24 15.45 10.06
N LEU A 69 -6.08 14.58 10.63
CA LEU A 69 -7.05 13.79 9.87
C LEU A 69 -8.29 14.57 9.44
N ASP A 70 -8.59 15.67 10.13
CA ASP A 70 -9.76 16.52 9.85
C ASP A 70 -9.47 17.58 8.77
N ASP A 71 -8.22 17.67 8.32
CA ASP A 71 -7.81 18.62 7.30
C ASP A 71 -8.25 18.16 5.90
N PRO A 72 -8.46 19.12 4.98
CA PRO A 72 -8.67 18.79 3.57
C PRO A 72 -7.52 17.94 3.03
N ILE A 73 -7.89 16.80 2.43
CA ILE A 73 -6.95 15.91 1.77
C ILE A 73 -7.14 15.96 0.26
N LEU A 74 -6.04 15.83 -0.49
CA LEU A 74 -6.08 15.57 -1.92
C LEU A 74 -5.56 14.16 -2.17
N ILE A 75 -6.45 13.28 -2.64
CA ILE A 75 -6.09 11.91 -3.02
C ILE A 75 -5.27 11.97 -4.30
N LEU A 76 -4.06 11.43 -4.27
CA LEU A 76 -3.14 11.47 -5.40
C LEU A 76 -3.42 10.37 -6.42
N SER A 77 -3.97 9.23 -5.99
CA SER A 77 -4.15 8.10 -6.88
C SER A 77 -5.35 7.22 -6.55
N ARG A 78 -5.68 6.35 -7.50
CA ARG A 78 -6.52 5.17 -7.22
C ARG A 78 -5.85 4.30 -6.16
N GLN A 79 -6.67 3.48 -5.49
CA GLN A 79 -6.22 2.53 -4.49
C GLN A 79 -5.22 1.53 -5.10
N ILE A 80 -4.01 1.50 -4.57
CA ILE A 80 -2.95 0.58 -4.99
C ILE A 80 -2.83 -0.57 -4.00
N LEU A 81 -2.35 -1.71 -4.46
CA LEU A 81 -2.06 -2.87 -3.64
C LEU A 81 -0.56 -2.97 -3.38
N VAL A 82 -0.22 -3.25 -2.12
CA VAL A 82 1.17 -3.42 -1.69
C VAL A 82 1.28 -4.61 -0.74
N THR A 83 2.48 -5.16 -0.68
CA THR A 83 2.89 -6.20 0.27
C THR A 83 4.30 -5.90 0.75
N MET A 84 4.78 -6.61 1.77
CA MET A 84 6.18 -6.52 2.19
C MET A 84 7.17 -6.80 1.04
N ASN A 85 6.75 -7.55 0.02
CA ASN A 85 7.57 -7.98 -1.12
C ASN A 85 7.45 -7.07 -2.36
N SER A 86 6.64 -6.02 -2.29
CA SER A 86 6.52 -5.03 -3.36
C SER A 86 7.83 -4.26 -3.55
N ASP A 87 8.05 -3.77 -4.76
CA ASP A 87 9.27 -3.01 -5.06
C ASP A 87 9.11 -1.55 -4.59
N PRO A 88 9.94 -1.06 -3.65
CA PRO A 88 9.82 0.30 -3.14
C PRO A 88 10.09 1.36 -4.22
N LEU A 89 10.95 1.08 -5.21
CA LEU A 89 11.21 2.02 -6.32
C LEU A 89 9.98 2.18 -7.21
N ILE A 90 9.29 1.07 -7.53
CA ILE A 90 8.07 1.12 -8.35
C ILE A 90 6.98 1.95 -7.64
N ILE A 91 6.84 1.78 -6.32
CA ILE A 91 5.90 2.55 -5.50
C ILE A 91 6.30 4.02 -5.43
N HIS A 92 7.58 4.29 -5.20
CA HIS A 92 8.15 5.63 -5.18
C HIS A 92 7.87 6.38 -6.48
N ASP A 93 8.31 5.83 -7.62
CA ASP A 93 8.24 6.50 -8.92
C ASP A 93 6.80 6.77 -9.32
N TYR A 94 5.90 5.83 -8.99
CA TYR A 94 4.47 6.04 -9.22
C TYR A 94 3.92 7.22 -8.42
N ILE A 95 4.17 7.25 -7.10
CA ILE A 95 3.60 8.28 -6.23
C ILE A 95 4.20 9.64 -6.52
N THR A 96 5.50 9.71 -6.79
CA THR A 96 6.18 10.94 -7.25
C THR A 96 5.52 11.48 -8.50
N LYS A 97 5.27 10.63 -9.50
CA LYS A 97 4.54 11.04 -10.71
C LYS A 97 3.12 11.54 -10.41
N GLN A 98 2.38 10.87 -9.53
CA GLN A 98 1.03 11.32 -9.15
C GLN A 98 1.06 12.66 -8.39
N TYR A 99 2.08 12.86 -7.54
CA TYR A 99 2.30 14.09 -6.82
C TYR A 99 2.64 15.25 -7.77
N GLU A 100 3.55 15.04 -8.72
CA GLU A 100 3.91 16.05 -9.74
C GLU A 100 2.69 16.47 -10.57
N ILE A 101 1.84 15.53 -10.98
CA ILE A 101 0.58 15.82 -11.68
C ILE A 101 -0.32 16.67 -10.80
N ALA A 102 -0.51 16.30 -9.53
CA ALA A 102 -1.33 17.08 -8.60
C ALA A 102 -0.76 18.50 -8.37
N VAL A 103 0.56 18.65 -8.28
CA VAL A 103 1.20 19.95 -8.14
C VAL A 103 0.91 20.85 -9.35
N GLN A 104 0.98 20.29 -10.56
CA GLN A 104 0.69 21.03 -11.79
C GLN A 104 -0.81 21.37 -11.91
N ASP A 105 -1.69 20.40 -11.68
CA ASP A 105 -3.14 20.56 -11.87
C ASP A 105 -3.78 21.50 -10.85
N PHE A 106 -3.28 21.51 -9.61
CA PHE A 106 -3.84 22.29 -8.51
C PHE A 106 -2.96 23.49 -8.10
N ASN A 107 -1.90 23.79 -8.85
CA ASN A 107 -0.95 24.87 -8.58
C ASN A 107 -0.44 24.89 -7.12
N ILE A 108 -0.04 23.70 -6.66
CA ILE A 108 0.31 23.46 -5.25
C ILE A 108 1.72 23.97 -4.97
N ASN A 109 1.88 24.80 -3.93
CA ASN A 109 3.19 25.21 -3.47
C ASN A 109 3.88 24.06 -2.70
N MET A 110 4.99 23.54 -3.23
CA MET A 110 5.68 22.32 -2.76
C MET A 110 6.15 22.34 -1.29
N ILE A 111 6.12 23.47 -0.61
CA ILE A 111 6.72 23.67 0.72
C ILE A 111 5.85 23.10 1.87
N ILE A 112 4.56 22.83 1.65
CA ILE A 112 3.57 22.75 2.76
C ILE A 112 2.91 21.36 2.92
N TYR A 113 3.24 20.38 2.09
CA TYR A 113 2.41 19.15 2.00
C TYR A 113 3.10 17.90 2.54
N TYR A 114 2.37 17.17 3.38
CA TYR A 114 2.76 15.84 3.86
C TYR A 114 2.14 14.78 2.99
N ILE A 115 2.91 13.75 2.61
CA ILE A 115 2.36 12.58 1.95
C ILE A 115 2.02 11.54 2.99
N GLN A 116 0.77 11.10 2.97
CA GLN A 116 0.28 10.11 3.89
C GLN A 116 -0.30 8.93 3.12
N TYR A 117 -0.05 7.73 3.65
CA TYR A 117 -0.71 6.51 3.21
C TYR A 117 -1.81 6.16 4.17
N LYS A 118 -3.05 6.16 3.67
CA LYS A 118 -4.16 5.49 4.34
C LYS A 118 -4.14 4.03 3.91
N TRP A 119 -4.03 3.11 4.85
CA TRP A 119 -3.98 1.68 4.53
C TRP A 119 -4.85 0.79 5.42
N PHE A 120 -5.27 -0.35 4.87
CA PHE A 120 -6.02 -1.39 5.57
C PHE A 120 -5.67 -2.79 5.04
N ILE A 121 -5.82 -3.79 5.91
CA ILE A 121 -5.52 -5.20 5.64
C ILE A 121 -6.71 -5.87 4.93
N TRP A 122 -6.40 -6.70 3.95
CA TRP A 122 -7.34 -7.59 3.28
C TRP A 122 -7.49 -8.88 4.10
N ALA A 123 -8.67 -9.15 4.68
CA ALA A 123 -8.98 -10.54 5.06
C ALA A 123 -9.21 -11.29 3.78
N ASN A 124 -8.29 -12.17 3.46
CA ASN A 124 -8.71 -13.37 2.77
C ASN A 124 -8.67 -14.53 3.77
N PRO A 125 -9.82 -14.99 4.30
CA PRO A 125 -9.85 -16.15 5.19
C PRO A 125 -9.26 -17.40 4.52
N PHE A 126 -9.26 -17.50 3.19
CA PHE A 126 -8.68 -18.63 2.46
C PHE A 126 -7.16 -18.55 2.28
N ILE A 127 -6.58 -17.35 2.12
CA ILE A 127 -5.11 -17.20 2.09
C ILE A 127 -4.57 -17.43 3.49
N ASN A 128 -5.21 -16.87 4.52
CA ASN A 128 -4.69 -16.94 5.88
C ASN A 128 -4.83 -18.35 6.50
N LEU A 129 -5.93 -19.09 6.28
CA LEU A 129 -6.05 -20.45 6.82
C LEU A 129 -5.22 -21.47 6.05
N TYR A 130 -5.21 -21.42 4.72
CA TYR A 130 -4.51 -22.42 3.92
C TYR A 130 -2.98 -22.25 3.96
N TYR A 131 -2.48 -21.01 3.92
CA TYR A 131 -1.03 -20.76 4.06
C TYR A 131 -0.54 -20.95 5.50
N LYS A 132 -1.30 -20.57 6.52
CA LYS A 132 -0.94 -20.85 7.91
C LYS A 132 -0.93 -22.36 8.17
N TYR A 133 -1.88 -23.11 7.62
CA TYR A 133 -1.88 -24.57 7.69
C TYR A 133 -0.65 -25.20 7.00
N ILE A 134 -0.27 -24.74 5.80
CA ILE A 134 0.91 -25.28 5.08
C ILE A 134 2.23 -24.86 5.76
N TYR A 135 2.34 -23.61 6.20
CA TYR A 135 3.55 -23.08 6.83
C TYR A 135 3.84 -23.77 8.17
N TYR A 136 2.82 -23.94 9.02
CA TYR A 136 2.97 -24.67 10.28
C TYR A 136 3.26 -26.16 10.05
N ASN A 137 2.61 -26.83 9.08
CA ASN A 137 2.87 -28.25 8.82
C ASN A 137 4.24 -28.54 8.17
N ASN A 138 4.90 -27.55 7.58
CA ASN A 138 6.25 -27.71 7.04
C ASN A 138 7.36 -27.36 8.05
N LEU A 139 7.07 -26.59 9.10
CA LEU A 139 8.03 -26.28 10.18
C LEU A 139 8.18 -27.42 11.20
N TYR A 140 7.19 -28.33 11.31
CA TYR A 140 7.21 -29.46 12.24
C TYR A 140 7.44 -30.83 11.58
N LYS A 141 8.00 -30.84 10.36
CA LYS A 141 8.51 -32.06 9.72
C LYS A 141 10.03 -32.14 9.89
N PHE A 142 10.48 -32.48 11.08
CA PHE A 142 11.80 -33.05 11.36
C PHE A 142 11.67 -34.11 12.44
#